data_AF-A0A6J4KUZ5-F1
#
_entry.id   AF-A0A6J4KUZ5-F1
#
_cell.length_a   1.000
_cell.length_b   1.000
_cell.length_c   1.000
_cell.angle_alpha   90.00
_cell.angle_beta   90.00
_cell.angle_gamma   90.00
#
_symmetry.space_group_name_H-M   'P 1'
#
loop_
_entity.id
_entity.type
_entity.pdbx_description
1 polymer ?
#
loop_
_entity_poly.entity_id
_entity_poly.type
_entity_poly.pdbx_seq_one_letter_code
_entity_poly.pdbx_strand_id
1 'polypeptide(L)'
;MDALILAAGLGTRLRPLTDHTPKALIDVGGVPMLARVARRLVEAGADRLIVNTHHLGEQVARYVAEHDFGVETVISHEEGAPLETGGALVAAEALFRKDAPFILHNADILTDLPLGDMYAAHLAAGDPLATLAVLQRPSTRSFLFDDEGLLGRKDETKGLDLRVRPAAGEVRALPFAGVHVVSPRIFGLLTERGAFSVLDPYLRLAGAGERVLPFRVDGSLWLDIGRPEQLEAARRAVSV
;
A
#
# COMPACT_ATOMS: atom_id res chain seq x y z
N MET A 1 14.72 7.12 -4.67
CA MET A 1 13.25 7.06 -4.58
C MET A 1 12.84 6.72 -3.13
N ASP A 2 11.96 7.53 -2.54
CA ASP A 2 11.37 7.21 -1.21
C ASP A 2 10.32 6.08 -1.34
N ALA A 3 10.19 5.27 -0.29
CA ALA A 3 9.07 4.34 -0.15
C ALA A 3 8.56 4.28 1.30
N LEU A 4 7.23 4.21 1.48
CA LEU A 4 6.57 4.02 2.76
C LEU A 4 6.02 2.59 2.87
N ILE A 5 6.46 1.86 3.87
CA ILE A 5 5.94 0.54 4.24
C ILE A 5 4.89 0.71 5.34
N LEU A 6 3.65 0.34 5.02
CA LEU A 6 2.51 0.42 5.93
C LEU A 6 2.48 -0.80 6.88
N ALA A 7 3.15 -0.69 8.03
CA ALA A 7 3.42 -1.75 9.00
C ALA A 7 2.72 -1.60 10.38
N ALA A 8 1.92 -0.56 10.59
CA ALA A 8 1.23 -0.28 11.86
C ALA A 8 0.00 -1.16 12.20
N GLY A 9 -0.37 -2.12 11.35
CA GLY A 9 -1.61 -2.88 11.48
C GLY A 9 -1.67 -3.81 12.71
N LEU A 10 -2.80 -3.77 13.44
CA LEU A 10 -3.04 -4.59 14.63
C LEU A 10 -3.03 -6.10 14.38
N GLY A 11 -3.33 -6.53 13.15
CA GLY A 11 -3.34 -7.95 12.78
C GLY A 11 -4.39 -8.80 13.51
N THR A 12 -5.46 -8.23 14.06
CA THR A 12 -6.43 -8.90 14.94
C THR A 12 -7.00 -10.24 14.43
N ARG A 13 -7.12 -10.41 13.12
CA ARG A 13 -7.59 -11.64 12.47
C ARG A 13 -6.59 -12.81 12.51
N LEU A 14 -5.34 -12.54 12.90
CA LEU A 14 -4.26 -13.52 13.04
C LEU A 14 -3.98 -13.87 14.51
N ARG A 15 -4.80 -13.40 15.46
CA ARG A 15 -4.65 -13.80 16.86
C ARG A 15 -4.79 -15.32 17.02
N PRO A 16 -4.01 -15.95 17.91
CA PRO A 16 -3.14 -15.33 18.92
C PRO A 16 -1.73 -14.94 18.44
N LEU A 17 -1.35 -15.22 17.19
CA LEU A 17 0.01 -14.95 16.68
C LEU A 17 0.40 -13.47 16.85
N THR A 18 -0.52 -12.57 16.52
CA THR A 18 -0.29 -11.12 16.58
C THR A 18 -0.39 -10.51 17.98
N ASP A 19 -0.66 -11.31 19.01
CA ASP A 19 -0.58 -10.85 20.40
C ASP A 19 0.89 -10.70 20.85
N HIS A 20 1.81 -11.40 20.17
CA HIS A 20 3.25 -11.38 20.49
C HIS A 20 4.15 -10.98 19.33
N THR A 21 3.69 -11.10 18.08
CA THR A 21 4.46 -10.76 16.88
C THR A 21 3.76 -9.66 16.07
N PRO A 22 4.39 -8.50 15.78
CA PRO A 22 3.80 -7.50 14.90
C PRO A 22 3.48 -8.12 13.54
N LYS A 23 2.36 -7.74 12.91
CA LYS A 23 1.95 -8.31 11.61
C LYS A 23 3.06 -8.21 10.55
N ALA A 24 3.76 -7.09 10.53
CA ALA A 24 4.88 -6.84 9.61
C ALA A 24 6.10 -7.75 9.87
N LEU A 25 6.24 -8.33 11.06
CA LEU A 25 7.32 -9.26 11.40
C LEU A 25 6.90 -10.73 11.34
N ILE A 26 5.69 -11.04 10.86
CA ILE A 26 5.27 -12.43 10.67
C ILE A 26 6.19 -13.10 9.64
N ASP A 27 6.70 -14.26 10.03
CA ASP A 27 7.54 -15.09 9.18
C ASP A 27 6.73 -15.80 8.09
N VAL A 28 7.21 -15.64 6.86
CA VAL A 28 6.74 -16.37 5.69
C VAL A 28 7.96 -16.98 5.03
N GLY A 29 8.16 -18.30 5.19
CA GLY A 29 9.29 -19.03 4.59
C GLY A 29 10.66 -18.55 5.08
N GLY A 30 10.82 -18.33 6.39
CA GLY A 30 12.10 -17.96 7.01
C GLY A 30 12.52 -16.50 6.84
N VAL A 31 11.65 -15.65 6.26
CA VAL A 31 11.90 -14.22 6.11
C VAL A 31 10.67 -13.43 6.59
N PRO A 32 10.85 -12.46 7.51
CA PRO A 32 9.79 -11.57 7.93
C PRO A 32 9.20 -10.76 6.78
N MET A 33 7.89 -10.53 6.79
CA MET A 33 7.20 -9.77 5.74
C MET A 33 7.79 -8.39 5.48
N LEU A 34 8.18 -7.65 6.54
CA LEU A 34 8.83 -6.35 6.43
C LEU A 34 10.12 -6.43 5.60
N ALA A 35 10.97 -7.42 5.86
CA ALA A 35 12.20 -7.61 5.11
C ALA A 35 11.93 -8.01 3.65
N ARG A 36 10.91 -8.84 3.40
CA ARG A 36 10.48 -9.17 2.03
C ARG A 36 10.06 -7.92 1.26
N VAL A 37 9.21 -7.08 1.85
CA VAL A 37 8.74 -5.84 1.22
C VAL A 37 9.88 -4.84 1.03
N ALA A 38 10.72 -4.63 2.05
CA ALA A 38 11.90 -3.76 1.97
C ALA A 38 12.81 -4.17 0.82
N ARG A 39 13.14 -5.47 0.69
CA ARG A 39 13.96 -5.97 -0.41
C ARG A 39 13.33 -5.69 -1.78
N ARG A 40 12.02 -5.93 -1.95
CA ARG A 40 11.31 -5.65 -3.21
C ARG A 40 11.34 -4.17 -3.58
N LEU A 41 11.22 -3.28 -2.59
CA LEU A 41 11.30 -1.83 -2.79
C LEU A 41 12.70 -1.39 -3.20
N VAL A 42 13.74 -1.93 -2.54
CA VAL A 42 15.14 -1.66 -2.89
C VAL A 42 15.48 -2.19 -4.29
N GLU A 43 15.04 -3.40 -4.63
CA GLU A 43 15.15 -3.97 -5.99
C GLU A 43 14.46 -3.10 -7.04
N ALA A 44 13.41 -2.36 -6.67
CA ALA A 44 12.70 -1.42 -7.52
C ALA A 44 13.39 -0.03 -7.63
N GLY A 45 14.50 0.18 -6.91
CA GLY A 45 15.26 1.43 -6.90
C GLY A 45 14.95 2.38 -5.74
N ALA A 46 14.24 1.91 -4.69
CA ALA A 46 14.10 2.69 -3.47
C ALA A 46 15.47 2.81 -2.78
N ASP A 47 15.85 4.03 -2.42
CA ASP A 47 17.11 4.36 -1.71
C ASP A 47 16.85 4.91 -0.30
N ARG A 48 15.56 5.03 0.08
CA ARG A 48 15.11 5.42 1.40
C ARG A 48 13.77 4.76 1.72
N LEU A 49 13.71 4.10 2.89
CA LEU A 49 12.52 3.42 3.40
C LEU A 49 12.00 4.16 4.63
N ILE A 50 10.70 4.44 4.64
CA ILE A 50 9.96 4.95 5.79
C ILE A 50 9.06 3.81 6.25
N VAL A 51 9.10 3.45 7.52
CA VAL A 51 8.30 2.35 8.07
C VAL A 51 7.41 2.91 9.17
N ASN A 52 6.09 2.91 8.97
CA ASN A 52 5.20 3.33 10.05
C ASN A 52 4.97 2.20 11.05
N THR A 53 4.87 2.53 12.33
CA THR A 53 4.72 1.54 13.40
C THR A 53 3.66 1.97 14.40
N HIS A 54 2.98 0.99 15.01
CA HIS A 54 2.04 1.25 16.11
C HIS A 54 2.02 0.05 17.07
N HIS A 55 1.21 -0.97 16.78
CA HIS A 55 1.10 -2.18 17.59
C HIS A 55 2.42 -2.94 17.63
N LEU A 56 2.94 -3.18 18.84
CA LEU A 56 4.26 -3.77 19.07
C LEU A 56 5.37 -3.01 18.30
N GLY A 57 5.20 -1.69 18.14
CA GLY A 57 6.06 -0.85 17.30
C GLY A 57 7.54 -0.88 17.70
N GLU A 58 7.85 -1.01 19.00
CA GLU A 58 9.22 -1.18 19.48
C GLU A 58 9.92 -2.42 18.89
N GLN A 59 9.19 -3.52 18.70
CA GLN A 59 9.77 -4.71 18.08
C GLN A 59 10.11 -4.47 16.61
N VAL A 60 9.26 -3.73 15.89
CA VAL A 60 9.51 -3.34 14.49
C VAL A 60 10.69 -2.39 14.41
N ALA A 61 10.73 -1.36 15.26
CA ALA A 61 11.82 -0.40 15.32
C ALA A 61 13.16 -1.08 15.65
N ARG A 62 13.17 -2.00 16.63
CA ARG A 62 14.35 -2.81 16.95
C ARG A 62 14.79 -3.67 15.78
N TYR A 63 13.85 -4.39 15.13
CA TYR A 63 14.17 -5.20 13.95
C TYR A 63 14.82 -4.35 12.86
N VAL A 64 14.26 -3.17 12.57
CA VAL A 64 14.81 -2.24 11.58
C VAL A 64 16.21 -1.74 11.98
N ALA A 65 16.46 -1.46 13.26
CA ALA A 65 17.76 -1.00 13.74
C ALA A 65 18.85 -2.11 13.70
N GLU A 66 18.45 -3.37 13.83
CA GLU A 66 19.35 -4.53 13.86
C GLU A 66 19.66 -5.09 12.46
N HIS A 67 18.96 -4.64 11.41
CA HIS A 67 19.09 -5.16 10.04
C HIS A 67 19.50 -4.06 9.06
N ASP A 68 20.49 -4.35 8.23
CA ASP A 68 20.87 -3.48 7.12
C ASP A 68 20.05 -3.83 5.87
N PHE A 69 19.27 -2.86 5.38
CA PHE A 69 18.51 -2.97 4.14
C PHE A 69 19.29 -2.43 2.92
N GLY A 70 20.53 -1.98 3.11
CA GLY A 70 21.38 -1.38 2.07
C GLY A 70 21.00 0.05 1.71
N VAL A 71 20.04 0.64 2.43
CA VAL A 71 19.45 1.96 2.16
C VAL A 71 19.07 2.65 3.46
N GLU A 72 18.89 3.97 3.41
CA GLU A 72 18.45 4.73 4.58
C GLU A 72 17.07 4.24 5.04
N THR A 73 16.89 3.98 6.34
CA THR A 73 15.60 3.54 6.89
C THR A 73 15.21 4.40 8.08
N VAL A 74 13.96 4.88 8.10
CA VAL A 74 13.43 5.78 9.12
C VAL A 74 12.10 5.26 9.66
N ILE A 75 11.89 5.36 10.97
CA ILE A 75 10.65 4.98 11.63
C ILE A 75 9.70 6.18 11.74
N SER A 76 8.44 5.97 11.37
CA SER A 76 7.32 6.90 11.64
C SER A 76 6.39 6.26 12.68
N HIS A 77 6.55 6.58 13.96
CA HIS A 77 5.70 5.98 15.00
C HIS A 77 4.34 6.69 15.11
N GLU A 78 3.25 5.92 15.15
CA GLU A 78 1.90 6.43 15.37
C GLU A 78 1.55 6.36 16.85
N GLU A 79 1.41 7.52 17.49
CA GLU A 79 1.06 7.60 18.89
C GLU A 79 -0.44 7.37 19.13
N GLY A 80 -0.77 6.67 20.23
CA GLY A 80 -2.15 6.53 20.71
C GLY A 80 -2.97 5.46 20.00
N ALA A 81 -3.23 5.59 18.70
CA ALA A 81 -4.04 4.64 17.92
C ALA A 81 -3.55 4.49 16.47
N PRO A 82 -3.88 3.38 15.78
CA PRO A 82 -3.56 3.24 14.36
C PRO A 82 -4.27 4.32 13.53
N LEU A 83 -3.53 4.99 12.66
CA LEU A 83 -4.00 6.10 11.83
C LEU A 83 -4.56 5.66 10.46
N GLU A 84 -4.70 4.35 10.24
CA GLU A 84 -4.96 3.76 8.92
C GLU A 84 -3.92 4.22 7.86
N THR A 85 -4.16 3.96 6.58
CA THR A 85 -3.15 4.18 5.53
C THR A 85 -2.97 5.64 5.16
N GLY A 86 -4.03 6.44 5.20
CA GLY A 86 -4.00 7.87 4.86
C GLY A 86 -3.49 8.73 6.02
N GLY A 87 -3.91 8.42 7.25
CA GLY A 87 -3.37 9.09 8.42
C GLY A 87 -1.88 8.78 8.63
N ALA A 88 -1.44 7.55 8.38
CA ALA A 88 -0.02 7.18 8.35
C ALA A 88 0.79 8.02 7.34
N LEU A 89 0.24 8.21 6.14
CA LEU A 89 0.88 9.04 5.11
C LEU A 89 1.06 10.49 5.58
N VAL A 90 0.03 11.07 6.20
CA VAL A 90 0.10 12.45 6.74
C VAL A 90 1.10 12.52 7.91
N ALA A 91 1.10 11.56 8.83
CA ALA A 91 2.03 11.53 9.95
C ALA A 91 3.50 11.43 9.50
N ALA A 92 3.75 10.69 8.42
CA ALA A 92 5.07 10.52 7.83
C ALA A 92 5.48 11.68 6.90
N GLU A 93 4.62 12.68 6.65
CA GLU A 93 4.83 13.70 5.62
C GLU A 93 6.21 14.39 5.73
N ALA A 94 6.62 14.77 6.95
CA ALA A 94 7.87 15.48 7.19
C ALA A 94 9.14 14.64 6.90
N LEU A 95 8.99 13.32 6.76
CA LEU A 95 10.10 12.39 6.53
C LEU A 95 10.41 12.18 5.05
N PHE A 96 9.51 12.58 4.16
CA PHE A 96 9.69 12.48 2.70
C PHE A 96 10.53 13.63 2.15
N ARG A 97 11.34 13.34 1.13
CA ARG A 97 12.08 14.36 0.36
C ARG A 97 11.18 15.23 -0.51
N LYS A 98 10.06 14.65 -0.99
CA LYS A 98 9.02 15.30 -1.81
C LYS A 98 9.53 15.87 -3.16
N ASP A 99 10.69 15.42 -3.63
CA ASP A 99 11.31 15.81 -4.90
C ASP A 99 10.89 14.92 -6.08
N ALA A 100 10.44 13.69 -5.80
CA ALA A 100 9.95 12.73 -6.78
C ALA A 100 8.77 11.90 -6.22
N PRO A 101 7.98 11.23 -7.08
CA PRO A 101 7.00 10.25 -6.63
C PRO A 101 7.62 9.16 -5.75
N PHE A 102 6.80 8.57 -4.89
CA PHE A 102 7.22 7.58 -3.91
C PHE A 102 6.25 6.39 -3.92
N ILE A 103 6.72 5.23 -3.45
CA ILE A 103 5.92 4.01 -3.38
C ILE A 103 5.31 3.87 -1.98
N LEU A 104 4.02 3.56 -1.89
CA LEU A 104 3.39 3.07 -0.66
C LEU A 104 3.10 1.57 -0.84
N HIS A 105 3.53 0.77 0.13
CA HIS A 105 3.37 -0.67 0.10
C HIS A 105 2.82 -1.18 1.44
N ASN A 106 1.70 -1.89 1.39
CA ASN A 106 1.16 -2.58 2.55
C ASN A 106 2.12 -3.70 3.00
N ALA A 107 2.52 -3.72 4.27
CA ALA A 107 3.51 -4.69 4.77
C ALA A 107 2.99 -6.15 4.75
N ASP A 108 1.68 -6.34 4.64
CA ASP A 108 1.03 -7.65 4.68
C ASP A 108 0.77 -8.27 3.29
N ILE A 109 1.30 -7.66 2.24
CA ILE A 109 1.16 -8.14 0.86
C ILE A 109 2.45 -8.84 0.43
N LEU A 110 2.37 -10.15 0.22
CA LEU A 110 3.41 -10.95 -0.44
C LEU A 110 3.18 -10.90 -1.94
N THR A 111 4.15 -10.37 -2.69
CA THR A 111 3.97 -10.20 -4.13
C THR A 111 5.28 -10.07 -4.91
N ASP A 112 5.23 -10.43 -6.19
CA ASP A 112 6.29 -10.23 -7.18
C ASP A 112 5.97 -9.09 -8.18
N LEU A 113 5.04 -8.18 -7.84
CA LEU A 113 4.68 -7.06 -8.73
C LEU A 113 5.94 -6.37 -9.31
N PRO A 114 5.92 -5.97 -10.58
CA PRO A 114 7.03 -5.23 -11.19
C PRO A 114 6.98 -3.77 -10.72
N LEU A 115 7.41 -3.53 -9.49
CA LEU A 115 7.34 -2.20 -8.83
C LEU A 115 8.10 -1.12 -9.61
N GLY A 116 9.24 -1.47 -10.22
CA GLY A 116 10.01 -0.57 -11.08
C GLY A 116 9.24 -0.17 -12.34
N ASP A 117 8.58 -1.12 -13.00
CA ASP A 117 7.76 -0.83 -14.19
C ASP A 117 6.55 0.02 -13.84
N MET A 118 5.92 -0.24 -12.69
CA MET A 118 4.82 0.56 -12.17
C MET A 118 5.25 2.02 -11.92
N TYR A 119 6.43 2.21 -11.32
CA TYR A 119 7.01 3.53 -11.09
C TYR A 119 7.33 4.24 -12.41
N ALA A 120 7.97 3.55 -13.36
CA ALA A 120 8.28 4.09 -14.68
C ALA A 120 7.00 4.47 -15.46
N ALA A 121 5.95 3.64 -15.38
CA ALA A 121 4.65 3.93 -15.99
C ALA A 121 3.97 5.15 -15.37
N HIS A 122 4.09 5.34 -14.05
CA HIS A 122 3.60 6.53 -13.37
C HIS A 122 4.30 7.80 -13.91
N LEU A 123 5.62 7.78 -14.04
CA LEU A 123 6.38 8.89 -14.62
C LEU A 123 6.04 9.15 -16.09
N ALA A 124 5.88 8.09 -16.89
CA ALA A 124 5.54 8.20 -18.31
C ALA A 124 4.13 8.75 -18.56
N ALA A 125 3.22 8.63 -17.59
CA ALA A 125 1.85 9.10 -17.69
C ALA A 125 1.66 10.62 -17.51
N GLY A 126 2.76 11.37 -17.38
CA GLY A 126 2.78 12.83 -17.20
C GLY A 126 2.82 13.21 -15.73
N ASP A 127 1.68 13.62 -15.18
CA ASP A 127 1.54 14.02 -13.76
C ASP A 127 0.26 13.45 -13.10
N PRO A 128 0.07 12.12 -13.08
CA PRO A 128 -1.00 11.54 -12.28
C PRO A 128 -0.76 11.79 -10.80
N LEU A 129 -1.84 11.97 -10.03
CA LEU A 129 -1.78 12.08 -8.57
C LEU A 129 -1.30 10.76 -7.94
N ALA A 130 -1.79 9.64 -8.47
CA ALA A 130 -1.39 8.30 -8.03
C ALA A 130 -1.59 7.27 -9.14
N THR A 131 -0.81 6.19 -9.06
CA THR A 131 -0.99 4.97 -9.85
C THR A 131 -1.21 3.82 -8.88
N LEU A 132 -2.31 3.08 -9.02
CA LEU A 132 -2.71 1.99 -8.14
C LEU A 132 -2.44 0.65 -8.80
N ALA A 133 -1.71 -0.25 -8.14
CA ALA A 133 -1.58 -1.61 -8.61
C ALA A 133 -2.94 -2.31 -8.45
N VAL A 134 -3.41 -2.91 -9.53
CA VAL A 134 -4.70 -3.59 -9.59
C VAL A 134 -4.58 -4.92 -10.32
N LEU A 135 -5.40 -5.90 -9.91
CA LEU A 135 -5.36 -7.24 -10.47
C LEU A 135 -6.76 -7.80 -10.68
N GLN A 136 -6.95 -8.52 -11.79
CA GLN A 136 -8.18 -9.22 -12.07
C GLN A 136 -8.30 -10.46 -11.17
N ARG A 137 -9.19 -10.39 -10.17
CA ARG A 137 -9.49 -11.52 -9.29
C ARG A 137 -10.92 -11.46 -8.75
N PRO A 138 -11.47 -12.60 -8.27
CA PRO A 138 -12.67 -12.57 -7.44
C PRO A 138 -12.44 -11.70 -6.20
N SER A 139 -13.29 -10.68 -6.02
CA SER A 139 -13.25 -9.77 -4.88
C SER A 139 -14.59 -9.09 -4.73
N THR A 140 -15.06 -8.96 -3.48
CA THR A 140 -16.26 -8.18 -3.16
C THR A 140 -16.00 -6.67 -3.12
N ARG A 141 -14.74 -6.26 -3.24
CA ARG A 141 -14.30 -4.85 -3.21
C ARG A 141 -13.46 -4.54 -4.43
N SER A 142 -13.84 -3.50 -5.16
CA SER A 142 -13.15 -3.06 -6.37
C SER A 142 -13.21 -1.56 -6.52
N PHE A 143 -12.17 -0.99 -7.13
CA PHE A 143 -12.26 0.34 -7.70
C PHE A 143 -12.85 0.27 -9.11
N LEU A 144 -13.45 1.35 -9.55
CA LEU A 144 -14.03 1.50 -10.86
C LEU A 144 -13.14 2.44 -11.66
N PHE A 145 -12.68 1.98 -12.81
CA PHE A 145 -11.83 2.74 -13.71
C PHE A 145 -12.44 2.78 -15.11
N ASP A 146 -12.25 3.89 -15.81
CA ASP A 146 -12.52 4.05 -17.24
C ASP A 146 -11.23 4.52 -17.92
N ASP A 147 -11.30 5.14 -19.09
CA ASP A 147 -10.13 5.57 -19.84
C ASP A 147 -9.49 6.87 -19.29
N GLU A 148 -10.20 7.61 -18.44
CA GLU A 148 -9.69 8.80 -17.76
C GLU A 148 -9.12 8.48 -16.36
N GLY A 149 -9.34 7.26 -15.84
CA GLY A 149 -8.78 6.78 -14.58
C GLY A 149 -9.86 6.39 -13.56
N LEU A 150 -9.59 6.61 -12.28
CA LEU A 150 -10.50 6.28 -11.18
C LEU A 150 -11.79 7.09 -11.29
N LEU A 151 -12.94 6.43 -11.13
CA LEU A 151 -14.25 7.08 -11.18
C LEU A 151 -15.21 6.60 -10.09
N GLY A 152 -14.81 5.61 -9.28
CA GLY A 152 -15.67 5.11 -8.22
C GLY A 152 -15.12 3.89 -7.48
N ARG A 153 -15.93 3.34 -6.58
CA ARG A 153 -15.66 2.06 -5.90
C ARG A 153 -16.94 1.26 -5.69
N LYS A 154 -16.80 -0.06 -5.64
CA LYS A 154 -17.83 -1.00 -5.19
C LYS A 154 -17.37 -1.74 -3.94
N ASP A 155 -18.29 -1.89 -2.99
CA ASP A 155 -18.16 -2.82 -1.87
C ASP A 155 -19.47 -3.60 -1.73
N GLU A 156 -19.49 -4.80 -2.29
CA GLU A 156 -20.66 -5.70 -2.29
C GLU A 156 -21.05 -6.11 -0.88
N THR A 157 -20.10 -6.17 0.05
CA THR A 157 -20.38 -6.52 1.46
C THR A 157 -21.19 -5.44 2.19
N LYS A 158 -21.18 -4.22 1.65
CA LYS A 158 -21.92 -3.06 2.18
C LYS A 158 -23.02 -2.56 1.23
N GLY A 159 -23.22 -3.22 0.08
CA GLY A 159 -24.12 -2.72 -0.97
C GLY A 159 -23.71 -1.35 -1.52
N LEU A 160 -22.43 -0.99 -1.48
CA LEU A 160 -21.93 0.30 -1.91
C LEU A 160 -21.56 0.28 -3.40
N ASP A 161 -22.10 1.21 -4.18
CA ASP A 161 -21.62 1.60 -5.52
C ASP A 161 -21.49 3.12 -5.55
N LEU A 162 -20.27 3.60 -5.30
CA LEU A 162 -19.95 5.02 -5.26
C LEU A 162 -19.34 5.46 -6.58
N ARG A 163 -19.88 6.52 -7.19
CA ARG A 163 -19.33 7.19 -8.38
C ARG A 163 -18.96 8.61 -8.00
N VAL A 164 -17.73 9.02 -8.32
CA VAL A 164 -17.21 10.36 -7.99
C VAL A 164 -17.14 11.28 -9.21
N ARG A 165 -17.22 10.70 -10.41
CA ARG A 165 -17.41 11.42 -11.68
C ARG A 165 -18.18 10.54 -12.68
N PRO A 166 -18.79 11.13 -13.73
CA PRO A 166 -19.39 10.35 -14.82
C PRO A 166 -18.36 9.46 -15.52
N ALA A 167 -18.83 8.34 -16.08
CA ALA A 167 -17.97 7.45 -16.86
C ALA A 167 -17.71 8.02 -18.25
N ALA A 168 -16.46 7.96 -18.68
CA ALA A 168 -16.00 8.26 -20.03
C ALA A 168 -15.42 6.97 -20.64
N GLY A 169 -16.29 6.19 -21.30
CA GLY A 169 -15.91 4.91 -21.91
C GLY A 169 -16.29 3.67 -21.09
N GLU A 170 -15.55 2.57 -21.30
CA GLU A 170 -15.82 1.28 -20.66
C GLU A 170 -15.40 1.29 -19.18
N VAL A 171 -16.34 0.93 -18.29
CA VAL A 171 -16.08 0.83 -16.86
C VAL A 171 -15.57 -0.55 -16.51
N ARG A 172 -14.39 -0.59 -15.87
CA ARG A 172 -13.72 -1.79 -15.38
C ARG A 172 -13.70 -1.79 -13.86
N ALA A 173 -14.13 -2.89 -13.26
CA ALA A 173 -14.08 -3.09 -11.82
C ALA A 173 -12.81 -3.87 -11.44
N LEU A 174 -11.84 -3.18 -10.83
CA LEU A 174 -10.50 -3.70 -10.58
C LEU A 174 -10.17 -3.65 -9.08
N PRO A 175 -9.98 -4.81 -8.42
CA PRO A 175 -9.49 -4.88 -7.04
C PRO A 175 -8.12 -4.24 -6.85
N PHE A 176 -7.98 -3.46 -5.77
CA PHE A 176 -6.71 -2.85 -5.36
C PHE A 176 -5.75 -3.88 -4.74
N ALA A 177 -4.47 -3.80 -5.12
CA ALA A 177 -3.42 -4.71 -4.69
C ALA A 177 -2.70 -4.29 -3.41
N GLY A 178 -2.99 -3.12 -2.82
CA GLY A 178 -2.28 -2.65 -1.63
C GLY A 178 -0.90 -2.02 -1.91
N VAL A 179 -0.62 -1.68 -3.18
CA VAL A 179 0.61 -1.02 -3.60
C VAL A 179 0.28 0.13 -4.56
N HIS A 180 0.94 1.27 -4.38
CA HIS A 180 0.68 2.46 -5.18
C HIS A 180 1.90 3.38 -5.28
N VAL A 181 2.01 4.07 -6.42
CA VAL A 181 2.98 5.15 -6.65
C VAL A 181 2.24 6.46 -6.51
N VAL A 182 2.80 7.41 -5.77
CA VAL A 182 2.09 8.63 -5.36
C VAL A 182 2.95 9.86 -5.60
N SER A 183 2.35 10.87 -6.23
CA SER A 183 3.00 12.15 -6.47
C SER A 183 3.05 13.01 -5.19
N PRO A 184 4.16 13.70 -4.88
CA PRO A 184 4.30 14.50 -3.65
C PRO A 184 3.24 15.59 -3.48
N ARG A 185 2.65 16.07 -4.58
CA ARG A 185 1.57 17.06 -4.55
C ARG A 185 0.33 16.60 -3.77
N ILE A 186 0.19 15.29 -3.50
CA ILE A 186 -0.88 14.78 -2.63
C ILE A 186 -0.89 15.47 -1.26
N PHE A 187 0.29 15.78 -0.67
CA PHE A 187 0.37 16.38 0.66
C PHE A 187 -0.34 17.74 0.72
N GLY A 188 -0.26 18.53 -0.35
CA GLY A 188 -0.97 19.81 -0.45
C GLY A 188 -2.49 19.68 -0.71
N LEU A 189 -2.98 18.49 -1.02
CA LEU A 189 -4.38 18.20 -1.37
C LEU A 189 -5.14 17.43 -0.29
N LEU A 190 -4.44 16.94 0.74
CA LEU A 190 -5.03 16.21 1.86
C LEU A 190 -5.61 17.16 2.91
N THR A 191 -6.91 17.06 3.10
CA THR A 191 -7.67 17.83 4.10
C THR A 191 -8.02 16.99 5.32
N GLU A 192 -7.97 15.66 5.17
CA GLU A 192 -8.27 14.66 6.17
C GLU A 192 -7.23 14.68 7.31
N ARG A 193 -7.66 14.38 8.54
CA ARG A 193 -6.83 14.33 9.75
C ARG A 193 -7.27 13.14 10.60
N GLY A 194 -6.37 12.63 11.43
CA GLY A 194 -6.62 11.45 12.26
C GLY A 194 -6.59 10.15 11.46
N ALA A 195 -7.38 9.16 11.88
CA ALA A 195 -7.44 7.86 11.22
C ALA A 195 -8.34 7.89 9.99
N PHE A 196 -7.77 7.61 8.80
CA PHE A 196 -8.52 7.49 7.55
C PHE A 196 -7.74 6.69 6.50
N SER A 197 -8.46 6.07 5.58
CA SER A 197 -7.88 5.34 4.45
C SER A 197 -7.42 6.31 3.36
N VAL A 198 -6.21 6.13 2.84
CA VAL A 198 -5.68 6.90 1.69
C VAL A 198 -6.54 6.72 0.42
N LEU A 199 -7.38 5.70 0.39
CA LEU A 199 -8.29 5.42 -0.72
C LEU A 199 -9.45 6.44 -0.81
N ASP A 200 -9.85 7.02 0.32
CA ASP A 200 -10.93 8.00 0.36
C ASP A 200 -10.54 9.34 -0.30
N PRO A 201 -9.37 9.95 -0.02
CA PRO A 201 -8.94 11.14 -0.75
C PRO A 201 -8.67 10.85 -2.23
N TYR A 202 -8.23 9.64 -2.64
CA TYR A 202 -8.13 9.31 -4.07
C TYR A 202 -9.47 9.42 -4.78
N LEU A 203 -10.55 8.91 -4.18
CA LEU A 203 -11.89 9.03 -4.73
C LEU A 203 -12.35 10.50 -4.77
N ARG A 204 -12.17 11.23 -3.67
CA ARG A 204 -12.54 12.66 -3.59
C ARG A 204 -11.80 13.48 -4.65
N LEU A 205 -10.49 13.31 -4.76
CA LEU A 205 -9.63 14.06 -5.68
C LEU A 205 -9.88 13.66 -7.13
N ALA A 206 -10.15 12.38 -7.41
CA ALA A 206 -10.58 11.96 -8.74
C ALA A 206 -11.89 12.62 -9.18
N GLY A 207 -12.86 12.79 -8.26
CA GLY A 207 -14.06 13.58 -8.51
C GLY A 207 -13.81 15.08 -8.74
N ALA A 208 -12.67 15.60 -8.28
CA ALA A 208 -12.22 16.98 -8.50
C ALA A 208 -11.32 17.14 -9.73
N GLY A 209 -11.17 16.09 -10.56
CA GLY A 209 -10.41 16.12 -11.81
C GLY A 209 -8.97 15.59 -11.70
N GLU A 210 -8.55 15.10 -10.54
CA GLU A 210 -7.23 14.50 -10.39
C GLU A 210 -7.14 13.12 -11.05
N ARG A 211 -6.01 12.85 -11.70
CA ARG A 211 -5.78 11.57 -12.37
C ARG A 211 -5.25 10.54 -11.39
N VAL A 212 -6.06 9.52 -11.09
CA VAL A 212 -5.63 8.31 -10.38
C VAL A 212 -5.74 7.14 -11.33
N LEU A 213 -4.62 6.52 -11.68
CA LEU A 213 -4.55 5.55 -12.78
C LEU A 213 -4.44 4.11 -12.27
N PRO A 214 -5.02 3.12 -12.97
CA PRO A 214 -4.75 1.73 -12.69
C PRO A 214 -3.44 1.29 -13.35
N PHE A 215 -2.68 0.43 -12.68
CA PHE A 215 -1.58 -0.33 -13.27
C PHE A 215 -1.88 -1.83 -13.09
N ARG A 216 -2.18 -2.50 -14.20
CA ARG A 216 -2.57 -3.91 -14.19
C ARG A 216 -1.34 -4.78 -13.96
N VAL A 217 -1.45 -5.68 -12.98
CA VAL A 217 -0.39 -6.63 -12.61
C VAL A 217 -0.90 -8.07 -12.71
N ASP A 218 -1.66 -8.35 -13.77
CA ASP A 218 -2.20 -9.68 -14.00
C ASP A 218 -1.06 -10.68 -14.25
N GLY A 219 -1.14 -11.85 -13.61
CA GLY A 219 -0.10 -12.87 -13.68
C GLY A 219 0.97 -12.79 -12.60
N SER A 220 1.04 -11.68 -11.84
CA SER A 220 1.89 -11.60 -10.65
C SER A 220 1.37 -12.47 -9.50
N LEU A 221 2.30 -13.03 -8.72
CA LEU A 221 2.00 -13.56 -7.39
C LEU A 221 1.47 -12.41 -6.53
N TRP A 222 0.30 -12.59 -5.93
CA TRP A 222 -0.25 -11.66 -4.95
C TRP A 222 -0.98 -12.44 -3.88
N LEU A 223 -0.56 -12.29 -2.62
CA LEU A 223 -1.18 -12.92 -1.46
C LEU A 223 -1.16 -11.92 -0.29
N ASP A 224 -2.33 -11.62 0.28
CA ASP A 224 -2.37 -10.93 1.57
C ASP A 224 -2.29 -11.95 2.71
N ILE A 225 -1.52 -11.66 3.75
CA ILE A 225 -1.39 -12.58 4.91
C ILE A 225 -2.42 -12.27 6.01
N GLY A 226 -3.56 -11.68 5.66
CA GLY A 226 -4.50 -11.08 6.61
C GLY A 226 -5.24 -12.04 7.53
N ARG A 227 -5.25 -13.33 7.21
CA ARG A 227 -5.94 -14.41 7.95
C ARG A 227 -5.09 -15.68 7.94
N PRO A 228 -5.31 -16.62 8.88
CA PRO A 228 -4.49 -17.82 9.01
C PRO A 228 -4.42 -18.65 7.71
N GLU A 229 -5.55 -18.83 7.01
CA GLU A 229 -5.59 -19.58 5.76
C GLU A 229 -4.76 -18.94 4.64
N GLN A 230 -4.69 -17.60 4.64
CA GLN A 230 -3.93 -16.84 3.64
C GLN A 230 -2.44 -16.81 3.98
N LEU A 231 -2.10 -16.72 5.28
CA LEU A 231 -0.73 -16.86 5.77
C LEU A 231 -0.15 -18.22 5.40
N GLU A 232 -0.90 -19.29 5.59
CA GLU A 232 -0.47 -20.64 5.21
C GLU A 232 -0.33 -20.80 3.69
N ALA A 233 -1.20 -20.16 2.90
CA ALA A 233 -1.03 -20.12 1.45
C ALA A 233 0.26 -19.37 1.05
N ALA A 234 0.55 -18.24 1.70
CA ALA A 234 1.77 -17.47 1.48
C ALA A 234 3.03 -18.27 1.83
N ARG A 235 3.03 -19.01 2.94
CA ARG A 235 4.13 -19.91 3.33
C ARG A 235 4.39 -20.98 2.29
N ARG A 236 3.34 -21.65 1.81
CA ARG A 236 3.49 -22.67 0.74
C ARG A 236 4.05 -22.08 -0.55
N ALA A 237 3.65 -20.86 -0.92
CA ALA A 237 4.09 -20.21 -2.15
C ALA A 237 5.59 -19.89 -2.19
N VAL A 238 6.26 -19.77 -1.03
CA VAL A 238 7.69 -19.42 -0.94
C VAL A 238 8.58 -20.59 -0.49
N SER A 239 7.99 -21.74 -0.17
CA SER A 239 8.70 -22.96 0.25
C SER A 239 9.09 -23.87 -0.92
N VAL A 240 8.86 -23.44 -2.16
CA VAL A 240 9.17 -24.16 -3.41
C VAL A 240 10.41 -23.58 -4.07
#